data_AF-A0A8J7VM75-F1
#
_entry.id   AF-A0A8J7VM75-F1
#
_cell.length_a   1.000
_cell.length_b   1.000
_cell.length_c   1.000
_cell.angle_alpha   90.00
_cell.angle_beta   90.00
_cell.angle_gamma   90.00
#
_symmetry.space_group_name_H-M   'P 1'
#
loop_
_entity.id
_entity.type
_entity.pdbx_description
1 polymer ?
#
loop_
_entity_poly.entity_id
_entity_poly.type
_entity_poly.pdbx_seq_one_letter_code
_entity_poly.pdbx_strand_id
1 'polypeptide(L)'
;GNTGPEAHAYSRPPQVEGEATNRAIMIADMAGVPLYVVHTSCEDSHEAIRRARMAGKRVWGEPLIQHLTLDESEYFNADWDHAARRVMSPPFRNKLHQDSLWAGLQSGSLSVVATDHCAFTTEQKRFGRGDFSKIPNGTGGLEDRMPMLWTYGVATGRLTPNEFVAVTSTNIAKILNCYPKKGAVLVGADADLVVWDPEKSKIISARNQQSAIDYNVFEGKAVKGLPRYTLTRGEVAIDDGAVKTREGHGTFVGREPRPAVNRALSAWKAMTAPRPVQRSGIPATGV
;
A
#
# COMPACT_ATOMS: atom_id res chain seq x y z
N GLY A 1 11.93 2.53 30.43
CA GLY A 1 13.36 2.87 30.28
C GLY A 1 13.75 3.03 28.83
N ASN A 2 13.48 2.03 27.97
CA ASN A 2 13.67 2.13 26.53
C ASN A 2 12.57 2.98 25.88
N THR A 3 12.90 4.20 25.45
CA THR A 3 11.92 5.25 25.09
C THR A 3 12.19 5.97 23.77
N GLY A 4 13.29 5.64 23.08
CA GLY A 4 13.66 6.25 21.80
C GLY A 4 12.79 5.78 20.63
N PRO A 5 12.92 6.40 19.45
CA PRO A 5 12.14 6.05 18.26
C PRO A 5 12.27 4.57 17.84
N GLU A 6 13.41 3.94 18.07
CA GLU A 6 13.66 2.52 17.85
C GLU A 6 12.75 1.62 18.68
N ALA A 7 12.39 2.04 19.90
CA ALA A 7 11.48 1.29 20.75
C ALA A 7 10.06 1.20 20.18
N HIS A 8 9.68 2.13 19.28
CA HIS A 8 8.45 2.02 18.50
C HIS A 8 8.44 0.79 17.60
N ALA A 9 9.57 0.48 16.95
CA ALA A 9 9.70 -0.72 16.13
C ALA A 9 9.72 -1.98 17.00
N TYR A 10 10.46 -1.94 18.12
CA TYR A 10 10.53 -3.06 19.07
C TYR A 10 9.18 -3.41 19.69
N SER A 11 8.29 -2.43 19.88
CA SER A 11 6.97 -2.66 20.49
C SER A 11 6.00 -3.44 19.60
N ARG A 12 6.32 -3.61 18.30
CA ARG A 12 5.42 -4.22 17.29
C ARG A 12 6.21 -5.02 16.24
N PRO A 13 6.88 -6.10 16.64
CA PRO A 13 7.72 -6.89 15.74
C PRO A 13 6.88 -7.56 14.62
N PRO A 14 7.48 -8.03 13.52
CA PRO A 14 6.76 -8.56 12.35
C PRO A 14 5.68 -9.60 12.65
N GLN A 15 5.89 -10.43 13.68
CA GLN A 15 4.98 -11.50 14.08
C GLN A 15 3.59 -10.99 14.49
N VAL A 16 3.48 -9.80 15.10
CA VAL A 16 2.16 -9.26 15.48
C VAL A 16 1.36 -8.82 14.25
N GLU A 17 2.03 -8.39 13.19
CA GLU A 17 1.39 -8.07 11.91
C GLU A 17 0.97 -9.33 11.16
N GLY A 18 1.82 -10.37 11.16
CA GLY A 18 1.50 -11.68 10.60
C GLY A 18 0.29 -12.34 11.27
N GLU A 19 0.24 -12.33 12.61
CA GLU A 19 -0.91 -12.84 13.38
C GLU A 19 -2.20 -12.10 13.00
N ALA A 20 -2.18 -10.77 13.08
CA ALA A 20 -3.36 -9.95 12.82
C ALA A 20 -3.86 -10.12 11.37
N THR A 21 -2.94 -10.21 10.41
CA THR A 21 -3.24 -10.49 9.01
C THR A 21 -3.94 -11.85 8.86
N ASN A 22 -3.37 -12.91 9.44
CA ASN A 22 -3.95 -14.25 9.39
C ASN A 22 -5.33 -14.32 10.05
N ARG A 23 -5.51 -13.65 11.20
CA ARG A 23 -6.80 -13.59 11.90
C ARG A 23 -7.85 -12.83 11.09
N ALA A 24 -7.51 -11.69 10.50
CA ALA A 24 -8.43 -10.94 9.64
C ALA A 24 -8.86 -11.76 8.41
N ILE A 25 -7.93 -12.50 7.80
CA ILE A 25 -8.21 -13.42 6.68
C ILE A 25 -9.24 -14.47 7.08
N MET A 26 -9.08 -15.08 8.26
CA MET A 26 -10.01 -16.09 8.76
C MET A 26 -11.41 -15.50 8.96
N ILE A 27 -11.50 -14.34 9.60
CA ILE A 27 -12.77 -13.65 9.84
C ILE A 27 -13.49 -13.34 8.52
N ALA A 28 -12.77 -12.77 7.54
CA ALA A 28 -13.33 -12.44 6.24
C ALA A 28 -13.85 -13.66 5.48
N ASP A 29 -13.11 -14.77 5.54
CA ASP A 29 -13.51 -16.04 4.94
C ASP A 29 -14.78 -16.60 5.58
N MET A 30 -14.89 -16.56 6.91
CA MET A 30 -16.11 -17.00 7.62
C MET A 30 -17.30 -16.10 7.31
N ALA A 31 -17.08 -14.80 7.18
CA ALA A 31 -18.11 -13.84 6.76
C ALA A 31 -18.47 -13.95 5.26
N GLY A 32 -17.70 -14.68 4.46
CA GLY A 32 -17.94 -14.82 3.02
C GLY A 32 -17.69 -13.54 2.22
N VAL A 33 -16.75 -12.70 2.67
CA VAL A 33 -16.38 -11.43 2.01
C VAL A 33 -14.90 -11.41 1.61
N PRO A 34 -14.53 -10.69 0.54
CA PRO A 34 -13.12 -10.46 0.22
C PRO A 34 -12.44 -9.56 1.26
N LEU A 35 -11.11 -9.68 1.39
CA LEU A 35 -10.31 -8.87 2.32
C LEU A 35 -9.18 -8.12 1.60
N TYR A 36 -8.94 -6.88 2.01
CA TYR A 36 -7.79 -6.08 1.59
C TYR A 36 -6.91 -5.77 2.81
N VAL A 37 -5.65 -6.20 2.77
CA VAL A 37 -4.67 -5.98 3.83
C VAL A 37 -3.80 -4.78 3.43
N VAL A 38 -4.08 -3.63 4.04
CA VAL A 38 -3.32 -2.39 3.84
C VAL A 38 -1.88 -2.54 4.35
N HIS A 39 -0.98 -1.71 3.82
CA HIS A 39 0.41 -1.53 4.27
C HIS A 39 1.13 -2.81 4.77
N THR A 40 1.09 -3.88 3.95
CA THR A 40 1.78 -5.16 4.19
C THR A 40 3.29 -4.95 4.17
N SER A 41 3.96 -5.13 5.31
CA SER A 41 5.35 -4.68 5.50
C SER A 41 6.38 -5.81 5.68
N CYS A 42 5.93 -7.04 5.96
CA CYS A 42 6.81 -8.15 6.32
C CYS A 42 6.44 -9.48 5.66
N GLU A 43 7.38 -10.43 5.67
CA GLU A 43 7.17 -11.80 5.16
C GLU A 43 6.07 -12.52 5.93
N ASP A 44 5.96 -12.34 7.25
CA ASP A 44 4.94 -13.00 8.08
C ASP A 44 3.51 -12.64 7.59
N SER A 45 3.28 -11.37 7.26
CA SER A 45 2.01 -10.91 6.69
C SER A 45 1.82 -11.36 5.24
N HIS A 46 2.88 -11.33 4.44
CA HIS A 46 2.85 -11.79 3.05
C HIS A 46 2.62 -13.30 2.94
N GLU A 47 3.21 -14.12 3.80
CA GLU A 47 2.97 -15.57 3.93
C GLU A 47 1.49 -15.83 4.16
N ALA A 48 0.88 -15.14 5.12
CA ALA A 48 -0.52 -15.34 5.46
C ALA A 48 -1.43 -15.03 4.26
N ILE A 49 -1.13 -13.95 3.54
CA ILE A 49 -1.84 -13.57 2.30
C ILE A 49 -1.63 -14.63 1.21
N ARG A 50 -0.37 -15.04 0.96
CA ARG A 50 -0.03 -16.06 -0.04
C ARG A 50 -0.74 -17.38 0.23
N ARG A 51 -0.63 -17.92 1.44
CA ARG A 51 -1.28 -19.17 1.86
C ARG A 51 -2.80 -19.09 1.70
N ALA A 52 -3.41 -17.98 2.09
CA ALA A 52 -4.85 -17.77 1.92
C ALA A 52 -5.27 -17.76 0.44
N ARG A 53 -4.51 -17.07 -0.41
CA ARG A 53 -4.76 -17.02 -1.86
C ARG A 53 -4.57 -18.39 -2.52
N MET A 54 -3.55 -19.16 -2.12
CA MET A 54 -3.35 -20.54 -2.57
C MET A 54 -4.52 -21.46 -2.19
N ALA A 55 -5.20 -21.18 -1.07
CA ALA A 55 -6.44 -21.85 -0.68
C ALA A 55 -7.70 -21.29 -1.39
N GLY A 56 -7.55 -20.41 -2.38
CA GLY A 56 -8.65 -19.82 -3.15
C GLY A 56 -9.38 -18.66 -2.46
N LYS A 57 -8.90 -18.19 -1.30
CA LYS A 57 -9.51 -17.06 -0.59
C LYS A 57 -9.27 -15.75 -1.35
N ARG A 58 -10.24 -14.84 -1.31
CA ARG A 58 -10.18 -13.54 -2.00
C ARG A 58 -9.52 -12.49 -1.11
N VAL A 59 -8.19 -12.52 -1.07
CA VAL A 59 -7.36 -11.59 -0.27
C VAL A 59 -6.41 -10.81 -1.17
N TRP A 60 -6.29 -9.50 -0.98
CA TRP A 60 -5.25 -8.67 -1.60
C TRP A 60 -4.36 -8.07 -0.53
N GLY A 61 -3.09 -7.86 -0.88
CA GLY A 61 -2.11 -7.16 -0.03
C GLY A 61 -1.55 -5.92 -0.72
N GLU A 62 -1.20 -4.93 0.08
CA GLU A 62 -0.70 -3.63 -0.35
C GLU A 62 0.63 -3.28 0.31
N PRO A 63 1.79 -3.57 -0.31
CA PRO A 63 3.05 -3.06 0.18
C PRO A 63 3.16 -1.54 -0.06
N LEU A 64 3.74 -0.83 0.91
CA LEU A 64 4.09 0.57 0.73
C LEU A 64 5.44 0.70 0.03
N ILE A 65 5.61 1.77 -0.75
CA ILE A 65 6.90 2.06 -1.39
C ILE A 65 8.04 2.24 -0.36
N GLN A 66 7.71 2.75 0.83
CA GLN A 66 8.63 2.82 1.97
C GLN A 66 9.13 1.41 2.34
N HIS A 67 8.23 0.45 2.58
CA HIS A 67 8.60 -0.92 2.98
C HIS A 67 9.32 -1.70 1.86
N LEU A 68 9.19 -1.28 0.60
CA LEU A 68 9.91 -1.86 -0.53
C LEU A 68 11.36 -1.36 -0.66
N THR A 69 11.70 -0.18 -0.11
CA THR A 69 12.93 0.55 -0.46
C THR A 69 13.71 1.16 0.72
N LEU A 70 13.09 1.25 1.89
CA LEU A 70 13.66 1.72 3.16
C LEU A 70 13.56 0.61 4.21
N ASP A 71 14.37 0.69 5.27
CA ASP A 71 14.46 -0.35 6.30
C ASP A 71 14.68 0.22 7.71
N GLU A 72 14.61 -0.67 8.71
CA GLU A 72 14.63 -0.31 10.13
C GLU A 72 15.93 0.34 10.61
N SER A 73 17.03 0.25 9.84
CA SER A 73 18.28 0.90 10.20
C SER A 73 18.15 2.42 10.39
N GLU A 74 17.14 3.03 9.75
CA GLU A 74 16.78 4.44 9.90
C GLU A 74 16.42 4.82 11.34
N TYR A 75 15.90 3.86 12.13
CA TYR A 75 15.57 4.08 13.54
C TYR A 75 16.80 4.07 14.45
N PHE A 76 17.90 3.48 14.01
CA PHE A 76 19.14 3.38 14.79
C PHE A 76 20.11 4.54 14.52
N ASN A 77 19.64 5.59 13.83
CA ASN A 77 20.40 6.80 13.62
C ASN A 77 20.64 7.53 14.95
N ALA A 78 21.85 8.04 15.15
CA ALA A 78 22.21 8.80 16.35
C ALA A 78 21.45 10.14 16.46
N ASP A 79 21.01 10.72 15.33
CA ASP A 79 20.11 11.87 15.32
C ASP A 79 18.67 11.44 15.63
N TRP A 80 18.17 11.90 16.76
CA TRP A 80 16.81 11.60 17.22
C TRP A 80 15.75 12.06 16.22
N ASP A 81 15.92 13.25 15.63
CA ASP A 81 14.93 13.77 14.69
C ASP A 81 14.89 12.92 13.42
N HIS A 82 16.06 12.52 12.89
CA HIS A 82 16.14 11.56 11.78
C HIS A 82 15.36 10.28 12.08
N ALA A 83 15.58 9.64 13.23
CA ALA A 83 14.89 8.41 13.59
C ALA A 83 13.38 8.62 13.78
N ALA A 84 12.97 9.68 14.49
CA ALA A 84 11.57 10.01 14.74
C ALA A 84 10.78 10.31 13.45
N ARG A 85 11.42 10.96 12.47
CA ARG A 85 10.84 11.26 11.14
C ARG A 85 10.35 10.02 10.39
N ARG A 86 10.89 8.83 10.68
CA ARG A 86 10.51 7.55 10.05
C ARG A 86 9.46 6.76 10.85
N VAL A 87 9.10 7.19 12.06
CA VAL A 87 8.13 6.49 12.90
C VAL A 87 6.75 6.44 12.21
N MET A 88 6.33 5.23 11.86
CA MET A 88 5.01 4.90 11.33
C MET A 88 4.60 3.48 11.70
N SER A 89 3.37 3.07 11.39
CA SER A 89 2.83 1.76 11.76
C SER A 89 2.12 1.09 10.59
N PRO A 90 2.56 -0.09 10.13
CA PRO A 90 3.72 -0.86 10.60
C PRO A 90 5.06 -0.11 10.42
N PRO A 91 6.04 -0.30 11.31
CA PRO A 91 7.33 0.38 11.22
C PRO A 91 8.10 -0.10 9.99
N PHE A 92 9.11 0.66 9.55
CA PHE A 92 10.12 0.11 8.65
C PHE A 92 10.70 -1.16 9.27
N ARG A 93 10.93 -2.17 8.44
CA ARG A 93 11.33 -3.51 8.86
C ARG A 93 12.78 -3.77 8.50
N ASN A 94 13.33 -4.88 9.01
CA ASN A 94 14.59 -5.38 8.50
C ASN A 94 14.56 -5.49 6.97
N LYS A 95 15.65 -5.08 6.32
CA LYS A 95 15.80 -5.08 4.86
C LYS A 95 15.48 -6.43 4.22
N LEU A 96 15.72 -7.54 4.93
CA LEU A 96 15.41 -8.91 4.49
C LEU A 96 13.95 -9.10 4.05
N HIS A 97 13.00 -8.33 4.62
CA HIS A 97 11.59 -8.43 4.24
C HIS A 97 11.28 -7.83 2.86
N GLN A 98 12.13 -6.96 2.33
CA GLN A 98 11.90 -6.30 1.04
C GLN A 98 11.75 -7.32 -0.10
N ASP A 99 12.60 -8.34 -0.15
CA ASP A 99 12.59 -9.31 -1.24
C ASP A 99 11.29 -10.13 -1.29
N SER A 100 10.70 -10.43 -0.13
CA SER A 100 9.37 -11.02 -0.04
C SER A 100 8.30 -10.13 -0.67
N LEU A 101 8.30 -8.83 -0.35
CA LEU A 101 7.32 -7.89 -0.87
C LEU A 101 7.46 -7.71 -2.39
N TRP A 102 8.69 -7.61 -2.89
CA TRP A 102 8.96 -7.54 -4.32
C TRP A 102 8.51 -8.81 -5.07
N ALA A 103 8.86 -10.00 -4.56
CA ALA A 103 8.38 -11.26 -5.12
C ALA A 103 6.85 -11.37 -5.09
N GLY A 104 6.21 -10.77 -4.09
CA GLY A 104 4.76 -10.68 -3.99
C GLY A 104 4.13 -9.87 -5.13
N LEU A 105 4.75 -8.76 -5.51
CA LEU A 105 4.32 -7.96 -6.65
C LEU A 105 4.53 -8.70 -7.97
N GLN A 106 5.68 -9.35 -8.14
CA GLN A 106 6.03 -10.12 -9.34
C GLN A 106 5.10 -11.33 -9.56
N SER A 107 4.77 -12.05 -8.49
CA SER A 107 3.90 -13.24 -8.58
C SER A 107 2.41 -12.90 -8.52
N GLY A 108 2.06 -11.66 -8.18
CA GLY A 108 0.67 -11.22 -8.02
C GLY A 108 -0.02 -11.68 -6.72
N SER A 109 0.73 -12.13 -5.71
CA SER A 109 0.19 -12.36 -4.36
C SER A 109 -0.01 -11.05 -3.59
N LEU A 110 0.80 -10.03 -3.87
CA LEU A 110 0.56 -8.62 -3.51
C LEU A 110 0.16 -7.86 -4.77
N SER A 111 -0.72 -6.87 -4.63
CA SER A 111 -1.47 -6.35 -5.79
C SER A 111 -1.39 -4.85 -6.01
N VAL A 112 -1.06 -4.07 -4.98
CA VAL A 112 -1.12 -2.60 -5.04
C VAL A 112 0.06 -2.01 -4.30
N VAL A 113 0.76 -1.06 -4.92
CA VAL A 113 1.76 -0.25 -4.21
C VAL A 113 1.12 1.07 -3.79
N ALA A 114 1.16 1.37 -2.50
CA ALA A 114 0.63 2.62 -1.93
C ALA A 114 1.70 3.37 -1.13
N THR A 115 1.28 4.39 -0.37
CA THR A 115 2.18 5.25 0.41
C THR A 115 1.77 5.43 1.86
N ASP A 116 0.49 5.23 2.19
CA ASP A 116 -0.04 5.64 3.50
C ASP A 116 0.40 7.06 3.88
N HIS A 117 0.27 8.00 2.93
CA HIS A 117 0.78 9.35 3.12
C HIS A 117 0.07 10.04 4.28
N CYS A 118 0.79 10.17 5.38
CA CYS A 118 0.38 10.77 6.64
C CYS A 118 1.57 11.58 7.15
N ALA A 119 1.66 12.83 6.69
CA ALA A 119 2.85 13.65 6.83
C ALA A 119 2.77 14.56 8.08
N PHE A 120 3.81 14.50 8.91
CA PHE A 120 3.99 15.37 10.08
C PHE A 120 5.33 16.10 9.95
N THR A 121 5.40 17.36 10.35
CA THR A 121 6.67 18.09 10.42
C THR A 121 7.57 17.51 11.51
N THR A 122 8.85 17.84 11.47
CA THR A 122 9.79 17.45 12.54
C THR A 122 9.36 17.97 13.90
N GLU A 123 8.82 19.19 13.95
CA GLU A 123 8.30 19.76 15.19
C GLU A 123 7.15 18.92 15.76
N GLN A 124 6.21 18.47 14.93
CA GLN A 124 5.15 17.56 15.35
C GLN A 124 5.71 16.20 15.78
N LYS A 125 6.72 15.66 15.07
CA LYS A 125 7.41 14.43 15.48
C LYS A 125 8.01 14.54 16.88
N ARG A 126 8.53 15.72 17.25
CA ARG A 126 9.11 15.99 18.57
C ARG A 126 8.11 15.95 19.73
N PHE A 127 6.80 15.85 19.48
CA PHE A 127 5.80 15.61 20.54
C PHE A 127 6.07 14.32 21.34
N GLY A 128 6.78 13.35 20.76
CA GLY A 128 7.20 12.14 21.45
C GLY A 128 8.64 12.12 21.95
N ARG A 129 9.30 13.28 22.12
CA ARG A 129 10.60 13.32 22.79
C ARG A 129 10.47 12.79 24.22
N GLY A 130 11.23 11.74 24.53
CA GLY A 130 11.17 11.03 25.82
C GLY A 130 10.07 9.96 25.93
N ASP A 131 9.20 9.82 24.92
CA ASP A 131 8.12 8.83 24.90
C ASP A 131 7.71 8.53 23.44
N PHE A 132 8.28 7.48 22.84
CA PHE A 132 8.02 7.11 21.45
C PHE A 132 6.53 6.91 21.13
N SER A 133 5.71 6.54 22.11
CA SER A 133 4.28 6.30 21.92
C SER A 133 3.50 7.57 21.54
N LYS A 134 4.09 8.75 21.82
CA LYS A 134 3.54 10.07 21.50
C LYS A 134 4.09 10.67 20.21
N ILE A 135 5.02 9.99 19.52
CA ILE A 135 5.45 10.43 18.18
C ILE A 135 4.27 10.20 17.22
N PRO A 136 3.76 11.24 16.54
CA PRO A 136 2.70 11.09 15.54
C PRO A 136 3.14 10.12 14.46
N ASN A 137 2.35 9.08 14.23
CA ASN A 137 2.71 7.97 13.34
C ASN A 137 2.35 8.30 11.90
N GLY A 138 3.34 8.26 11.00
CA GLY A 138 3.12 8.52 9.58
C GLY A 138 4.37 9.02 8.86
N THR A 139 4.42 8.78 7.54
CA THR A 139 5.44 9.32 6.64
C THR A 139 4.80 9.82 5.35
N GLY A 140 5.52 10.65 4.59
CA GLY A 140 5.08 11.07 3.26
C GLY A 140 5.69 10.20 2.15
N GLY A 141 4.91 9.94 1.09
CA GLY A 141 5.46 9.32 -0.13
C GLY A 141 4.66 9.51 -1.42
N LEU A 142 3.64 10.38 -1.45
CA LEU A 142 2.74 10.54 -2.62
C LEU A 142 3.49 10.85 -3.91
N GLU A 143 4.36 11.87 -3.85
CA GLU A 143 5.16 12.32 -5.00
C GLU A 143 6.17 11.25 -5.46
N ASP A 144 6.77 10.53 -4.51
CA ASP A 144 7.92 9.67 -4.76
C ASP A 144 7.56 8.22 -5.09
N ARG A 145 6.30 7.81 -4.87
CA ARG A 145 5.83 6.42 -5.08
C ARG A 145 6.20 5.87 -6.45
N MET A 146 5.81 6.57 -7.52
CA MET A 146 6.02 6.10 -8.88
C MET A 146 7.49 6.22 -9.32
N PRO A 147 8.20 7.33 -9.07
CA PRO A 147 9.64 7.43 -9.38
C PRO A 147 10.50 6.36 -8.71
N MET A 148 10.27 6.11 -7.41
CA MET A 148 10.97 5.07 -6.65
C MET A 148 10.64 3.68 -7.22
N LEU A 149 9.35 3.37 -7.43
CA LEU A 149 8.96 2.04 -7.93
C LEU A 149 9.46 1.79 -9.35
N TRP A 150 9.48 2.82 -10.21
CA TRP A 150 10.04 2.71 -11.55
C TRP A 150 11.55 2.45 -11.50
N THR A 151 12.29 3.26 -10.75
CA THR A 151 13.76 3.16 -10.66
C THR A 151 14.21 1.83 -10.04
N TYR A 152 13.63 1.45 -8.90
CA TYR A 152 14.07 0.27 -8.15
C TYR A 152 13.34 -1.02 -8.55
N GLY A 153 12.24 -0.90 -9.30
CA GLY A 153 11.45 -2.03 -9.79
C GLY A 153 11.61 -2.27 -11.29
N VAL A 154 11.23 -1.29 -12.12
CA VAL A 154 11.24 -1.47 -13.59
C VAL A 154 12.65 -1.44 -14.15
N ALA A 155 13.44 -0.42 -13.81
CA ALA A 155 14.78 -0.26 -14.37
C ALA A 155 15.77 -1.34 -13.90
N THR A 156 15.46 -2.05 -12.80
CA THR A 156 16.24 -3.18 -12.29
C THR A 156 15.77 -4.53 -12.82
N GLY A 157 14.68 -4.57 -13.61
CA GLY A 157 14.09 -5.81 -14.13
C GLY A 157 13.27 -6.60 -13.11
N ARG A 158 13.01 -6.06 -11.91
CA ARG A 158 12.10 -6.70 -10.94
C ARG A 158 10.66 -6.66 -11.46
N LEU A 159 10.23 -5.58 -12.09
CA LEU A 159 8.90 -5.46 -12.70
C LEU A 159 9.03 -5.13 -14.18
N THR A 160 8.10 -5.64 -14.97
CA THR A 160 7.82 -5.12 -16.32
C THR A 160 7.08 -3.78 -16.22
N PRO A 161 7.11 -2.93 -17.27
CA PRO A 161 6.27 -1.74 -17.32
C PRO A 161 4.76 -2.03 -17.17
N ASN A 162 4.29 -3.19 -17.67
CA ASN A 162 2.89 -3.61 -17.52
C ASN A 162 2.53 -3.93 -16.08
N GLU A 163 3.41 -4.63 -15.35
CA GLU A 163 3.22 -4.88 -13.91
C GLU A 163 3.27 -3.59 -13.10
N PHE A 164 4.18 -2.66 -13.46
CA PHE A 164 4.21 -1.32 -12.87
C PHE A 164 2.87 -0.59 -13.04
N VAL A 165 2.28 -0.58 -14.25
CA VAL A 165 0.94 -0.01 -14.48
C VAL A 165 -0.11 -0.71 -13.62
N ALA A 166 -0.06 -2.05 -13.56
CA ALA A 166 -1.01 -2.86 -12.80
C ALA A 166 -1.01 -2.49 -11.31
N VAL A 167 0.17 -2.51 -10.67
CA VAL A 167 0.29 -2.30 -9.23
C VAL A 167 0.19 -0.82 -8.81
N THR A 168 0.32 0.12 -9.75
CA THR A 168 0.22 1.55 -9.45
C THR A 168 -1.16 2.15 -9.72
N SER A 169 -1.99 1.50 -10.55
CA SER A 169 -3.30 2.03 -10.95
C SER A 169 -4.37 0.96 -11.26
N THR A 170 -4.13 0.06 -12.21
CA THR A 170 -5.19 -0.80 -12.76
C THR A 170 -5.76 -1.78 -11.74
N ASN A 171 -4.91 -2.38 -10.90
CA ASN A 171 -5.36 -3.35 -9.90
C ASN A 171 -6.27 -2.68 -8.86
N ILE A 172 -5.86 -1.53 -8.32
CA ILE A 172 -6.67 -0.82 -7.32
C ILE A 172 -7.98 -0.30 -7.94
N ALA A 173 -7.98 0.15 -9.21
CA ALA A 173 -9.21 0.54 -9.90
C ALA A 173 -10.20 -0.63 -10.07
N LYS A 174 -9.70 -1.84 -10.35
CA LYS A 174 -10.52 -3.07 -10.40
C LYS A 174 -11.05 -3.46 -9.02
N ILE A 175 -10.21 -3.42 -7.99
CA ILE A 175 -10.57 -3.73 -6.59
C ILE A 175 -11.66 -2.77 -6.09
N LEU A 176 -11.50 -1.48 -6.38
CA LEU A 176 -12.45 -0.42 -5.99
C LEU A 176 -13.65 -0.30 -6.94
N ASN A 177 -13.78 -1.18 -7.94
CA ASN A 177 -14.91 -1.21 -8.88
C ASN A 177 -15.09 0.12 -9.66
N CYS A 178 -14.00 0.76 -10.06
CA CYS A 178 -14.00 1.97 -10.90
C CYS A 178 -13.18 1.82 -12.20
N TYR A 179 -12.73 0.61 -12.52
CA TYR A 179 -12.20 0.27 -13.85
C TYR A 179 -13.37 0.05 -14.84
N PRO A 180 -13.30 0.53 -16.10
CA PRO A 180 -12.17 1.21 -16.75
C PRO A 180 -12.20 2.74 -16.65
N LYS A 181 -13.13 3.35 -15.88
CA LYS A 181 -13.17 4.82 -15.72
C LYS A 181 -11.83 5.36 -15.23
N LYS A 182 -11.18 4.66 -14.28
CA LYS A 182 -9.82 4.92 -13.79
C LYS A 182 -8.88 3.75 -14.09
N GLY A 183 -7.58 4.04 -14.16
CA GLY A 183 -6.53 3.03 -14.30
C GLY A 183 -6.52 2.31 -15.65
N ALA A 184 -6.98 2.98 -16.72
CA ALA A 184 -7.05 2.45 -18.08
C ALA A 184 -6.70 3.54 -19.11
N VAL A 185 -6.08 3.11 -20.21
CA VAL A 185 -5.96 3.91 -21.45
C VAL A 185 -6.85 3.23 -22.49
N LEU A 186 -8.14 3.58 -22.47
CA LEU A 186 -9.17 3.01 -23.33
C LEU A 186 -10.15 4.11 -23.73
N VAL A 187 -10.80 3.95 -24.89
CA VAL A 187 -11.88 4.85 -25.31
C VAL A 187 -12.96 4.87 -24.22
N GLY A 188 -13.32 6.08 -23.77
CA GLY A 188 -14.32 6.30 -22.71
C GLY A 188 -13.77 6.30 -21.27
N ALA A 189 -12.49 6.00 -21.04
CA ALA A 189 -11.86 6.19 -19.74
C ALA A 189 -11.63 7.70 -19.46
N ASP A 190 -11.53 8.07 -18.18
CA ASP A 190 -11.11 9.43 -17.83
C ASP A 190 -9.66 9.63 -18.32
N ALA A 191 -9.35 10.80 -18.89
CA ALA A 191 -8.01 11.16 -19.34
C ALA A 191 -7.08 11.53 -18.16
N ASP A 192 -6.99 10.62 -17.19
CA ASP A 192 -6.00 10.62 -16.11
C ASP A 192 -4.76 9.87 -16.61
N LEU A 193 -3.82 10.61 -17.18
CA LEU A 193 -2.68 10.07 -17.92
C LEU A 193 -1.38 10.62 -17.37
N VAL A 194 -0.34 9.80 -17.42
CA VAL A 194 1.03 10.26 -17.21
C VAL A 194 1.84 9.97 -18.47
N VAL A 195 2.44 11.00 -19.04
CA VAL A 195 3.47 10.83 -20.07
C VAL A 195 4.79 10.70 -19.33
N TRP A 196 5.27 9.47 -19.23
CA TRP A 196 6.45 9.11 -18.46
C TRP A 196 7.71 9.20 -19.33
N ASP A 197 8.70 9.96 -18.89
CA ASP A 197 10.01 10.03 -19.53
C ASP A 197 10.99 9.12 -18.78
N PRO A 198 11.42 8.00 -19.38
CA PRO A 198 12.32 7.04 -18.72
C PRO A 198 13.74 7.58 -18.54
N GLU A 199 14.13 8.65 -19.24
CA GLU A 199 15.48 9.21 -19.19
C GLU A 199 15.60 10.37 -18.21
N LYS A 200 14.49 11.07 -17.92
CA LYS A 200 14.46 12.18 -16.95
C LYS A 200 14.81 11.68 -15.55
N SER A 201 15.70 12.39 -14.85
CA SER A 201 16.19 11.99 -13.53
C SER A 201 16.18 13.14 -12.53
N LYS A 202 16.15 12.80 -11.24
CA LYS A 202 16.35 13.73 -10.13
C LYS A 202 16.97 13.00 -8.93
N ILE A 203 17.55 13.77 -8.02
CA ILE A 203 17.80 13.31 -6.64
C ILE A 203 16.61 13.79 -5.80
N ILE A 204 15.92 12.88 -5.13
CA ILE A 204 14.80 13.25 -4.26
C ILE A 204 15.36 14.08 -3.10
N SER A 205 14.74 15.24 -2.86
CA SER A 205 15.11 16.12 -1.76
C SER A 205 13.90 16.92 -1.27
N ALA A 206 13.80 17.09 0.05
CA ALA A 206 12.79 17.91 0.70
C ALA A 206 12.79 19.37 0.21
N ARG A 207 13.94 19.87 -0.27
CA ARG A 207 14.03 21.25 -0.79
C ARG A 207 13.18 21.51 -2.04
N ASN A 208 12.90 20.47 -2.83
CA ASN A 208 12.21 20.59 -4.11
C ASN A 208 10.89 19.80 -4.15
N GLN A 209 10.43 19.29 -3.00
CA GLN A 209 9.21 18.48 -2.92
C GLN A 209 7.95 19.34 -2.91
N GLN A 210 6.82 18.75 -3.28
CA GLN A 210 5.50 19.37 -3.17
C GLN A 210 4.88 19.23 -1.79
N SER A 211 5.32 18.23 -1.01
CA SER A 211 4.85 18.04 0.37
C SER A 211 5.17 19.25 1.24
N ALA A 212 4.24 19.64 2.11
CA ALA A 212 4.39 20.81 2.98
C ALA A 212 5.33 20.60 4.19
N ILE A 213 5.80 19.38 4.43
CA ILE A 213 6.69 19.07 5.56
C ILE A 213 8.16 19.39 5.24
N ASP A 214 8.98 19.47 6.28
CA ASP A 214 10.37 19.95 6.23
C ASP A 214 11.42 18.87 5.91
N TYR A 215 11.01 17.63 5.66
CA TYR A 215 11.89 16.51 5.35
C TYR A 215 11.26 15.55 4.32
N ASN A 216 12.07 14.64 3.78
CA ASN A 216 11.63 13.54 2.93
C ASN A 216 12.27 12.23 3.40
N VAL A 217 11.51 11.14 3.54
CA VAL A 217 12.07 9.85 3.97
C VAL A 217 12.92 9.17 2.89
N PHE A 218 12.79 9.60 1.63
CA PHE A 218 13.59 9.21 0.47
C PHE A 218 14.70 10.22 0.13
N GLU A 219 15.07 11.11 1.06
CA GLU A 219 16.13 12.11 0.86
C GLU A 219 17.40 11.46 0.28
N GLY A 220 17.95 12.06 -0.78
CA GLY A 220 19.18 11.61 -1.42
C GLY A 220 19.03 10.41 -2.37
N LYS A 221 17.84 9.80 -2.49
CA LYS A 221 17.62 8.71 -3.45
C LYS A 221 17.63 9.27 -4.89
N ALA A 222 18.53 8.75 -5.72
CA ALA A 222 18.56 9.06 -7.14
C ALA A 222 17.49 8.23 -7.87
N VAL A 223 16.65 8.90 -8.66
CA VAL A 223 15.60 8.27 -9.47
C VAL A 223 15.72 8.68 -10.93
N LYS A 224 15.45 7.73 -11.83
CA LYS A 224 15.44 7.91 -13.28
C LYS A 224 14.15 7.29 -13.83
N GLY A 225 13.41 8.05 -14.62
CA GLY A 225 12.00 7.82 -14.90
C GLY A 225 11.15 8.80 -14.09
N LEU A 226 10.60 9.82 -14.75
CA LEU A 226 9.77 10.85 -14.12
C LEU A 226 8.62 11.29 -15.04
N PRO A 227 7.53 11.86 -14.49
CA PRO A 227 6.50 12.48 -15.30
C PRO A 227 7.07 13.64 -16.13
N ARG A 228 6.89 13.58 -17.44
CA ARG A 228 7.00 14.76 -18.32
C ARG A 228 5.69 15.54 -18.28
N TYR A 229 4.56 14.83 -18.42
CA TYR A 229 3.23 15.42 -18.25
C TYR A 229 2.39 14.57 -17.31
N THR A 230 1.63 15.24 -16.44
CA THR A 230 0.57 14.59 -15.65
C THR A 230 -0.74 15.27 -15.99
N LEU A 231 -1.69 14.49 -16.48
CA LEU A 231 -3.02 14.93 -16.85
C LEU A 231 -4.04 14.39 -15.85
N THR A 232 -4.99 15.23 -15.46
CA THR A 232 -6.18 14.81 -14.72
C THR A 232 -7.42 15.24 -15.47
N ARG A 233 -8.23 14.25 -15.89
CA ARG A 233 -9.40 14.42 -16.77
C ARG A 233 -9.11 15.30 -18.00
N GLY A 234 -7.91 15.14 -18.57
CA GLY A 234 -7.45 15.86 -19.76
C GLY A 234 -6.78 17.21 -19.49
N GLU A 235 -6.81 17.73 -18.26
CA GLU A 235 -6.11 18.96 -17.88
C GLU A 235 -4.65 18.67 -17.53
N VAL A 236 -3.70 19.32 -18.23
CA VAL A 236 -2.26 19.19 -17.95
C VAL A 236 -1.93 19.93 -16.65
N ALA A 237 -1.83 19.18 -15.56
CA ALA A 237 -1.56 19.72 -14.23
C ALA A 237 -0.06 19.80 -13.90
N ILE A 238 0.75 18.96 -14.54
CA ILE A 238 2.22 19.01 -14.47
C ILE A 238 2.77 19.06 -15.89
N ASP A 239 3.67 20.00 -16.14
CA ASP A 239 4.30 20.27 -17.44
C ASP A 239 5.82 20.40 -17.26
N ASP A 240 6.52 19.32 -17.54
CA ASP A 240 7.98 19.16 -17.44
C ASP A 240 8.61 19.63 -16.12
N GLY A 241 7.86 19.52 -15.01
CA GLY A 241 8.28 19.95 -13.68
C GLY A 241 7.64 21.27 -13.23
N ALA A 242 7.03 22.03 -14.13
CA ALA A 242 6.17 23.14 -13.78
C ALA A 242 4.85 22.62 -13.19
N VAL A 243 4.51 23.10 -12.00
CA VAL A 243 3.27 22.76 -11.29
C VAL A 243 2.19 23.75 -11.70
N LYS A 244 1.15 23.27 -12.38
CA LYS A 244 0.02 24.05 -12.93
C LYS A 244 -1.31 23.50 -12.41
N THR A 245 -1.35 23.14 -11.14
CA THR A 245 -2.54 22.55 -10.51
C THR A 245 -3.64 23.60 -10.30
N ARG A 246 -4.89 23.13 -10.28
CA ARG A 246 -6.06 23.98 -9.99
C ARG A 246 -6.83 23.42 -8.80
N GLU A 247 -6.90 24.19 -7.72
CA GLU A 247 -7.73 23.86 -6.57
C GLU A 247 -9.19 23.68 -6.97
N GLY A 248 -9.88 22.69 -6.37
CA GLY A 248 -11.25 22.35 -6.73
C GLY A 248 -11.44 21.62 -8.07
N HIS A 249 -10.37 21.38 -8.85
CA HIS A 249 -10.47 20.54 -10.05
C HIS A 249 -10.93 19.12 -9.70
N GLY A 250 -10.33 18.48 -8.68
CA GLY A 250 -10.64 17.10 -8.31
C GLY A 250 -12.10 16.91 -7.93
N THR A 251 -12.71 15.82 -8.39
CA THR A 251 -14.09 15.45 -8.06
C THR A 251 -14.16 14.09 -7.38
N PHE A 252 -15.14 13.92 -6.48
CA PHE A 252 -15.43 12.62 -5.89
C PHE A 252 -15.75 11.57 -6.97
N VAL A 253 -15.18 10.38 -6.82
CA VAL A 253 -15.46 9.23 -7.69
C VAL A 253 -16.37 8.26 -6.93
N GLY A 254 -17.67 8.29 -7.26
CA GLY A 254 -18.64 7.32 -6.78
C GLY A 254 -18.29 5.91 -7.23
N ARG A 255 -18.55 4.92 -6.38
CA ARG A 255 -18.19 3.51 -6.62
C ARG A 255 -19.37 2.62 -6.30
N GLU A 256 -19.76 1.80 -7.26
CA GLU A 256 -20.83 0.83 -7.07
C GLU A 256 -20.35 -0.34 -6.19
N PRO A 257 -21.19 -0.83 -5.26
CA PRO A 257 -20.83 -1.97 -4.43
C PRO A 257 -20.88 -3.29 -5.22
N ARG A 258 -20.46 -4.38 -4.55
CA ARG A 258 -20.55 -5.76 -5.06
C ARG A 258 -19.90 -5.97 -6.44
N PRO A 259 -18.59 -5.71 -6.61
CA PRO A 259 -17.88 -6.09 -7.84
C PRO A 259 -17.96 -7.60 -8.10
N ALA A 260 -17.51 -8.02 -9.29
CA ALA A 260 -17.60 -9.41 -9.74
C ALA A 260 -17.05 -10.43 -8.72
N VAL A 261 -15.94 -10.08 -8.05
CA VAL A 261 -15.33 -10.93 -7.02
C VAL A 261 -16.24 -11.20 -5.82
N ASN A 262 -17.02 -10.22 -5.36
CA ASN A 262 -17.99 -10.39 -4.28
C ASN A 262 -19.12 -11.32 -4.73
N ARG A 263 -19.67 -11.09 -5.93
CA ARG A 263 -20.76 -11.92 -6.47
C ARG A 263 -20.33 -13.38 -6.63
N ALA A 264 -19.14 -13.60 -7.18
CA ALA A 264 -18.57 -14.94 -7.33
C ALA A 264 -18.34 -15.62 -5.97
N LEU A 265 -17.80 -14.90 -4.98
CA LEU A 265 -17.57 -15.44 -3.64
C LEU A 265 -18.88 -15.80 -2.93
N SER A 266 -19.89 -14.93 -2.99
CA SER A 266 -21.20 -15.22 -2.39
C SER A 266 -21.88 -16.42 -3.05
N ALA A 267 -21.80 -16.54 -4.39
CA ALA A 267 -22.30 -17.70 -5.10
C ALA A 267 -21.58 -19.00 -4.66
N TRP A 268 -20.25 -18.96 -4.53
CA TRP A 268 -19.46 -20.09 -4.04
C TRP A 268 -19.84 -20.49 -2.61
N LYS A 269 -19.98 -19.51 -1.71
CA LYS A 269 -20.41 -19.76 -0.32
C LYS A 269 -21.81 -20.35 -0.24
N ALA A 270 -22.74 -19.92 -1.11
CA ALA A 270 -24.07 -20.51 -1.18
C ALA A 270 -24.05 -21.96 -1.69
N MET A 271 -23.14 -22.27 -2.64
CA MET A 271 -22.96 -23.61 -3.17
C MET A 271 -22.39 -24.57 -2.13
N THR A 272 -21.39 -24.14 -1.35
CA THR A 272 -20.71 -24.97 -0.35
C THR A 272 -21.32 -24.87 1.06
N ALA A 273 -22.46 -24.19 1.20
CA ALA A 273 -23.14 -24.06 2.49
C ALA A 273 -23.47 -25.45 3.06
N PRO A 274 -23.17 -25.72 4.35
CA PRO A 274 -23.52 -26.98 4.99
C PRO A 274 -25.03 -27.18 4.97
N ARG A 275 -25.47 -28.43 4.76
CA ARG A 275 -26.88 -28.79 4.69
C ARG A 275 -27.31 -29.54 5.95
N PRO A 276 -28.51 -29.27 6.48
CA PRO A 276 -29.02 -30.05 7.60
C PRO A 276 -29.23 -31.52 7.17
N VAL A 277 -28.94 -32.44 8.08
CA VAL A 277 -29.31 -33.85 7.89
C VAL A 277 -30.80 -34.00 8.18
N GLN A 278 -31.58 -34.47 7.20
CA GLN A 278 -32.99 -34.77 7.39
C GLN A 278 -33.11 -36.04 8.25
N ARG A 279 -33.78 -35.93 9.42
CA ARG A 279 -33.96 -37.03 10.37
C ARG A 279 -35.44 -37.29 10.60
N SER A 280 -35.85 -38.56 10.55
CA SER A 280 -37.15 -39.04 11.02
C SER A 280 -37.05 -39.57 12.46
N GLY A 281 -38.15 -39.54 13.22
CA GLY A 281 -38.18 -40.10 14.58
C GLY A 281 -37.34 -39.33 15.60
N ILE A 282 -37.32 -37.99 15.52
CA ILE A 282 -36.62 -37.14 16.49
C ILE A 282 -37.19 -37.43 17.90
N PRO A 283 -36.37 -37.80 18.89
CA PRO A 283 -36.86 -38.17 20.21
C PRO A 283 -37.68 -37.05 20.89
N ALA A 284 -38.66 -37.45 21.68
CA ALA A 284 -39.30 -36.53 22.62
C ALA A 284 -38.24 -35.95 23.58
N THR A 285 -38.37 -34.68 23.92
CA THR A 285 -37.47 -33.97 24.83
C THR A 285 -38.27 -33.31 25.94
N GLY A 286 -37.60 -32.96 27.05
CA GLY A 286 -38.22 -32.40 28.25
C GLY A 286 -38.17 -33.34 29.46
N VAL A 287 -38.31 -32.74 30.64
CA VAL A 287 -38.66 -33.38 31.91
C VAL A 287 -40.13 -33.12 32.21
#